data_AF-A0AAJ1F0J9-F1
#
_entry.id   AF-A0AAJ1F0J9-F1
#
_cell.length_a   1.000
_cell.length_b   1.000
_cell.length_c   1.000
_cell.angle_alpha   90.00
_cell.angle_beta   90.00
_cell.angle_gamma   90.00
#
_symmetry.space_group_name_H-M   'P 1'
#
loop_
_entity.id
_entity.type
_entity.pdbx_description
1 polymer ?
#
loop_
_entity_poly.entity_id
_entity_poly.type
_entity_poly.pdbx_seq_one_letter_code
_entity_poly.pdbx_strand_id
1 'polypeptide(L)'
;MNDLLGLFDLLEEEEKSEKKKPKKSANKKQGKTSKKEKKYALPIYLGAGHLRHLFSDENEKEWSEDMLRIKLGEVFGELQSLSYEIDVIEGELNQDIVSEEVNTFITIYINYTELTEIEKVQFPAEIRLGEIVIPLSHAESFEEIQESLISEYPEYKDCKFHYLEKERYLLPFMKANAPQGKVYSLPVTVGYLNLKETYTEDMFAESEDISVTEDNIRKIFLKSYPEYKDCGFAYQEEMNLLFPILSKKSNEKPTKISLPVLVRAGGFQLNIEPGDIKGHSSATLDEIRKVLEGIYPEYSKERTEMIYDERHFIIPVLKSSRKGVQIQSIKPGWKHELYTDQYGEQWRKETTPFGIFSANLSQKGSTQFEFLIPKIPYYFLEKIIEIFEAEPHKECAVQIFYSLDKKQYELHIPEQYVTAASVVFYRNTEKESEKILVMDVHSHGQYPAFFSMIDDGDEKGIRLYMVIGNMDKKNHTYKIRAGMAGIFGDLEMDEIFEKEGKLCIK
;
A
#
# COMPACT_ATOMS: atom_id res chain seq x y z
N MET A 1 -48.07 44.78 19.80
CA MET A 1 -47.82 45.58 21.02
C MET A 1 -47.21 44.66 22.05
N ASN A 2 -46.05 44.89 22.65
CA ASN A 2 -45.13 46.01 22.64
C ASN A 2 -43.75 45.47 23.04
N ASP A 3 -42.75 45.69 22.18
CA ASP A 3 -41.62 46.59 22.42
C ASP A 3 -40.82 46.56 23.75
N LEU A 4 -39.52 46.86 23.57
CA LEU A 4 -38.51 47.40 24.50
C LEU A 4 -37.60 46.49 25.37
N LEU A 5 -36.41 46.21 24.80
CA LEU A 5 -35.08 46.79 25.16
C LEU A 5 -34.50 46.72 26.59
N GLY A 6 -33.20 46.38 26.64
CA GLY A 6 -32.17 46.84 27.59
C GLY A 6 -31.59 45.71 28.46
N LEU A 7 -30.40 45.13 28.20
CA LEU A 7 -29.03 45.68 28.29
C LEU A 7 -28.66 46.23 29.69
N PHE A 8 -28.08 45.38 30.58
CA PHE A 8 -26.82 45.60 31.33
C PHE A 8 -26.62 44.57 32.47
N ASP A 9 -25.50 43.85 32.34
CA ASP A 9 -24.46 43.43 33.30
C ASP A 9 -24.56 43.56 34.84
N LEU A 10 -23.79 42.63 35.43
CA LEU A 10 -23.03 42.62 36.71
C LEU A 10 -23.69 42.25 38.06
N LEU A 11 -23.09 41.19 38.62
CA LEU A 11 -22.63 40.99 40.02
C LEU A 11 -23.37 41.71 41.14
N GLU A 12 -23.91 40.93 42.09
CA GLU A 12 -23.51 41.00 43.49
C GLU A 12 -23.87 39.71 44.24
N GLU A 13 -22.93 39.28 45.08
CA GLU A 13 -22.98 38.14 45.99
C GLU A 13 -23.89 38.40 47.20
N GLU A 14 -24.26 37.33 47.92
CA GLU A 14 -24.07 37.15 49.38
C GLU A 14 -25.04 36.06 49.89
N GLU A 15 -24.50 34.89 50.21
CA GLU A 15 -24.19 34.40 51.57
C GLU A 15 -25.38 33.70 52.25
N LYS A 16 -25.30 32.36 52.35
CA LYS A 16 -24.89 31.57 53.55
C LYS A 16 -25.83 31.80 54.73
N SER A 17 -26.30 30.83 55.50
CA SER A 17 -26.12 29.38 55.60
C SER A 17 -26.87 28.97 56.88
N GLU A 18 -27.40 27.76 57.00
CA GLU A 18 -27.18 26.96 58.22
C GLU A 18 -27.54 25.47 58.08
N LYS A 19 -26.71 24.65 58.73
CA LYS A 19 -26.58 23.18 58.68
C LYS A 19 -27.69 22.51 59.53
N LYS A 20 -28.09 21.23 59.38
CA LYS A 20 -27.26 20.00 59.57
C LYS A 20 -28.08 18.68 59.36
N LYS A 21 -27.53 17.79 58.49
CA LYS A 21 -27.40 16.28 58.53
C LYS A 21 -28.66 15.36 58.50
N PRO A 22 -28.59 14.06 58.05
CA PRO A 22 -27.41 13.21 57.69
C PRO A 22 -27.50 12.39 56.35
N LYS A 23 -26.39 11.67 56.04
CA LYS A 23 -26.11 10.62 54.99
C LYS A 23 -27.32 9.72 54.59
N LYS A 24 -27.51 9.13 53.39
CA LYS A 24 -26.61 8.42 52.44
C LYS A 24 -27.46 7.94 51.22
N SER A 25 -27.02 8.10 49.96
CA SER A 25 -27.00 7.04 48.91
C SER A 25 -26.58 7.61 47.54
N ALA A 26 -25.73 6.85 46.84
CA ALA A 26 -24.96 7.24 45.67
C ALA A 26 -25.80 7.53 44.41
N ASN A 27 -25.39 8.55 43.65
CA ASN A 27 -25.87 8.79 42.29
C ASN A 27 -24.78 8.45 41.27
N LYS A 28 -25.06 7.45 40.43
CA LYS A 28 -24.29 7.08 39.24
C LYS A 28 -24.44 8.17 38.18
N LYS A 29 -23.31 8.63 37.63
CA LYS A 29 -23.27 9.46 36.42
C LYS A 29 -23.85 8.66 35.24
N GLN A 30 -24.95 9.16 34.65
CA GLN A 30 -25.36 8.84 33.29
C GLN A 30 -24.90 9.99 32.38
N GLY A 31 -24.09 9.65 31.39
CA GLY A 31 -23.84 10.48 30.22
C GLY A 31 -23.74 9.53 29.03
N LYS A 32 -24.88 9.19 28.42
CA LYS A 32 -24.95 8.53 27.10
C LYS A 32 -25.22 9.63 26.07
N THR A 33 -24.28 9.83 25.17
CA THR A 33 -24.49 10.52 23.88
C THR A 33 -25.36 9.63 22.99
N SER A 34 -26.48 10.14 22.50
CA SER A 34 -27.37 9.43 21.58
C SER A 34 -26.76 9.39 20.17
N LYS A 35 -26.39 8.20 19.68
CA LYS A 35 -26.07 7.97 18.27
C LYS A 35 -27.36 8.21 17.45
N LYS A 36 -27.29 9.04 16.40
CA LYS A 36 -28.34 9.12 15.38
C LYS A 36 -28.53 7.72 14.77
N GLU A 37 -29.76 7.25 14.71
CA GLU A 37 -30.14 5.98 14.10
C GLU A 37 -29.94 6.06 12.58
N LYS A 38 -29.25 5.07 11.99
CA LYS A 38 -29.04 4.98 10.54
C LYS A 38 -30.34 4.55 9.86
N LYS A 39 -30.65 5.17 8.72
CA LYS A 39 -31.82 4.87 7.89
C LYS A 39 -31.39 4.57 6.46
N TYR A 40 -32.14 3.69 5.79
CA TYR A 40 -31.86 3.17 4.45
C TYR A 40 -33.09 3.38 3.57
N ALA A 41 -32.95 4.02 2.41
CA ALA A 41 -34.08 4.37 1.54
C ALA A 41 -34.45 3.19 0.63
N LEU A 42 -35.75 2.89 0.52
CA LEU A 42 -36.28 1.83 -0.34
C LEU A 42 -36.50 2.33 -1.77
N PRO A 43 -36.30 1.49 -2.81
CA PRO A 43 -35.87 0.09 -2.75
C PRO A 43 -34.38 -0.08 -2.37
N ILE A 44 -34.10 -1.07 -1.52
CA ILE A 44 -32.75 -1.39 -1.04
C ILE A 44 -32.25 -2.63 -1.77
N TYR A 45 -31.13 -2.53 -2.48
CA TYR A 45 -30.49 -3.69 -3.09
C TYR A 45 -29.34 -4.19 -2.22
N LEU A 46 -29.34 -5.48 -1.90
CA LEU A 46 -28.21 -6.17 -1.28
C LEU A 46 -27.35 -6.82 -2.37
N GLY A 47 -26.05 -6.49 -2.40
CA GLY A 47 -25.03 -7.23 -3.14
C GLY A 47 -23.94 -7.71 -2.20
N ALA A 48 -23.98 -8.98 -1.82
CA ALA A 48 -22.99 -9.60 -0.95
C ALA A 48 -22.61 -11.01 -1.41
N GLY A 49 -21.95 -11.09 -2.57
CA GLY A 49 -21.72 -12.38 -3.22
C GLY A 49 -23.04 -13.01 -3.64
N HIS A 50 -23.21 -14.31 -3.39
CA HIS A 50 -24.45 -15.03 -3.74
C HIS A 50 -25.68 -14.56 -2.94
N LEU A 51 -25.50 -13.84 -1.84
CA LEU A 51 -26.59 -13.19 -1.10
C LEU A 51 -26.97 -11.90 -1.82
N ARG A 52 -27.94 -12.01 -2.74
CA ARG A 52 -28.46 -10.87 -3.51
C ARG A 52 -29.97 -10.81 -3.43
N HIS A 53 -30.50 -9.63 -3.15
CA HIS A 53 -31.95 -9.42 -3.08
C HIS A 53 -32.30 -7.94 -3.23
N LEU A 54 -33.40 -7.66 -3.92
CA LEU A 54 -34.00 -6.34 -3.97
C LEU A 54 -35.16 -6.28 -2.98
N PHE A 55 -35.01 -5.45 -1.95
CA PHE A 55 -36.03 -5.20 -0.95
C PHE A 55 -36.86 -3.99 -1.33
N SER A 56 -38.18 -4.15 -1.30
CA SER A 56 -39.15 -3.07 -1.50
C SER A 56 -40.29 -3.20 -0.49
N ASP A 57 -40.92 -2.07 -0.16
CA ASP A 57 -42.12 -2.00 0.66
C ASP A 57 -43.04 -0.94 0.07
N GLU A 58 -44.31 -1.28 -0.16
CA GLU A 58 -45.29 -0.33 -0.72
C GLU A 58 -45.72 0.74 0.29
N ASN A 59 -45.57 0.46 1.59
CA ASN A 59 -46.07 1.32 2.67
C ASN A 59 -44.97 2.16 3.32
N GLU A 60 -43.72 1.74 3.20
CA GLU A 60 -42.56 2.42 3.79
C GLU A 60 -41.60 2.94 2.72
N LYS A 61 -40.99 4.10 3.01
CA LYS A 61 -39.98 4.71 2.10
C LYS A 61 -38.56 4.49 2.57
N GLU A 62 -38.39 4.16 3.85
CA GLU A 62 -37.09 3.99 4.48
C GLU A 62 -37.20 2.99 5.63
N TRP A 63 -36.17 2.19 5.85
CA TRP A 63 -36.05 1.29 6.98
C TRP A 63 -34.97 1.76 7.95
N SER A 64 -35.16 1.48 9.25
CA SER A 64 -34.07 1.56 10.23
C SER A 64 -33.12 0.36 10.07
N GLU A 65 -31.91 0.46 10.64
CA GLU A 65 -30.98 -0.67 10.62
C GLU A 65 -31.55 -1.94 11.28
N ASP A 66 -32.33 -1.79 12.36
CA ASP A 66 -32.95 -2.92 13.05
C ASP A 66 -34.00 -3.62 12.16
N MET A 67 -34.85 -2.84 11.48
CA MET A 67 -35.81 -3.40 10.53
C MET A 67 -35.11 -4.10 9.36
N LEU A 68 -34.07 -3.46 8.80
CA LEU A 68 -33.28 -4.05 7.73
C LEU A 68 -32.65 -5.39 8.16
N ARG A 69 -32.09 -5.49 9.37
CA ARG A 69 -31.53 -6.75 9.89
C ARG A 69 -32.59 -7.85 10.05
N ILE A 70 -33.81 -7.49 10.46
CA ILE A 70 -34.94 -8.44 10.51
C ILE A 70 -35.26 -8.94 9.10
N LYS A 71 -35.41 -8.03 8.12
CA LYS A 71 -35.71 -8.39 6.73
C LYS A 71 -34.62 -9.20 6.06
N LEU A 72 -33.36 -8.89 6.33
CA LEU A 72 -32.21 -9.70 5.89
C LEU A 72 -32.29 -11.13 6.46
N GLY A 73 -32.60 -11.29 7.75
CA GLY A 73 -32.75 -12.60 8.38
C GLY A 73 -33.99 -13.39 7.95
N GLU A 74 -35.06 -12.71 7.53
CA GLU A 74 -36.26 -13.35 6.96
C GLU A 74 -35.97 -13.98 5.59
N VAL A 75 -35.19 -13.29 4.74
CA VAL A 75 -34.82 -13.77 3.40
C VAL A 75 -33.66 -14.77 3.47
N PHE A 76 -32.63 -14.45 4.27
CA PHE A 76 -31.42 -15.26 4.41
C PHE A 76 -31.31 -15.79 5.85
N GLY A 77 -31.83 -16.99 6.08
CA GLY A 77 -31.94 -17.57 7.43
C GLY A 77 -30.62 -17.69 8.18
N GLU A 78 -29.51 -17.91 7.45
CA GLU A 78 -28.15 -17.93 8.00
C GLU A 78 -27.73 -16.61 8.66
N LEU A 79 -28.26 -15.47 8.22
CA LEU A 79 -27.93 -14.16 8.79
C LEU A 79 -28.54 -13.96 10.17
N GLN A 80 -29.51 -14.77 10.60
CA GLN A 80 -30.12 -14.63 11.93
C GLN A 80 -29.14 -14.95 13.07
N SER A 81 -28.20 -15.87 12.82
CA SER A 81 -27.23 -16.35 13.82
C SER A 81 -25.80 -15.86 13.55
N LEU A 82 -25.57 -15.25 12.39
CA LEU A 82 -24.27 -14.69 12.03
C LEU A 82 -24.06 -13.27 12.56
N SER A 83 -22.81 -12.98 12.93
CA SER A 83 -22.36 -11.61 13.11
C SER A 83 -21.96 -11.02 11.77
N TYR A 84 -22.54 -9.88 11.41
CA TYR A 84 -22.20 -9.15 10.20
C TYR A 84 -22.38 -7.64 10.36
N GLU A 85 -21.62 -6.89 9.58
CA GLU A 85 -21.70 -5.44 9.48
C GLU A 85 -22.35 -5.05 8.15
N ILE A 86 -23.18 -4.00 8.17
CA ILE A 86 -23.84 -3.46 6.98
C ILE A 86 -23.08 -2.21 6.54
N ASP A 87 -22.82 -2.09 5.25
CA ASP A 87 -22.20 -0.92 4.65
C ASP A 87 -22.98 -0.45 3.42
N VAL A 88 -22.94 0.85 3.15
CA VAL A 88 -23.61 1.46 2.00
C VAL A 88 -22.56 1.68 0.92
N ILE A 89 -22.86 1.22 -0.29
CA ILE A 89 -21.95 1.36 -1.42
C ILE A 89 -22.24 2.68 -2.13
N GLU A 90 -21.20 3.50 -2.27
CA GLU A 90 -21.26 4.74 -3.03
C GLU A 90 -21.10 4.43 -4.53
N GLY A 91 -22.13 4.70 -5.33
CA GLY A 91 -22.12 4.50 -6.78
C GLY A 91 -23.49 4.14 -7.34
N GLU A 92 -23.64 4.23 -8.66
CA GLU A 92 -24.82 3.73 -9.36
C GLU A 92 -24.65 2.24 -9.65
N LEU A 93 -25.72 1.47 -9.43
CA LEU A 93 -25.75 0.07 -9.84
C LEU A 93 -25.77 0.00 -11.38
N ASN A 94 -25.04 -0.95 -11.96
CA ASN A 94 -25.19 -1.20 -13.39
C ASN A 94 -26.65 -1.64 -13.68
N GLN A 95 -27.34 -0.92 -14.56
CA GLN A 95 -28.75 -1.19 -14.92
C GLN A 95 -28.93 -2.56 -15.59
N ASP A 96 -27.85 -3.16 -16.09
CA ASP A 96 -27.85 -4.53 -16.59
C ASP A 96 -28.06 -5.58 -15.48
N ILE A 97 -27.84 -5.21 -14.21
CA ILE A 97 -27.91 -6.11 -13.04
C ILE A 97 -29.25 -6.00 -12.32
N VAL A 98 -29.77 -4.78 -12.19
CA VAL A 98 -31.10 -4.52 -11.64
C VAL A 98 -31.81 -3.53 -12.57
N SER A 99 -32.89 -3.99 -13.19
CA SER A 99 -33.71 -3.18 -14.10
C SER A 99 -34.63 -2.19 -13.38
N GLU A 100 -34.73 -2.30 -12.04
CA GLU A 100 -35.59 -1.48 -11.18
C GLU A 100 -34.79 -0.35 -10.50
N GLU A 101 -35.49 0.73 -10.12
CA GLU A 101 -34.87 1.87 -9.44
C GLU A 101 -34.39 1.47 -8.04
N VAL A 102 -33.08 1.64 -7.77
CA VAL A 102 -32.46 1.34 -6.48
C VAL A 102 -32.10 2.64 -5.78
N ASN A 103 -32.67 2.88 -4.60
CA ASN A 103 -32.41 4.07 -3.81
C ASN A 103 -31.29 3.90 -2.79
N THR A 104 -31.01 2.67 -2.37
CA THR A 104 -29.88 2.37 -1.48
C THR A 104 -29.24 1.05 -1.89
N PHE A 105 -27.95 1.10 -2.22
CA PHE A 105 -27.14 -0.09 -2.45
C PHE A 105 -26.34 -0.43 -1.20
N ILE A 106 -26.51 -1.64 -0.66
CA ILE A 106 -25.79 -2.12 0.52
C ILE A 106 -25.00 -3.39 0.23
N THR A 107 -23.99 -3.61 1.06
CA THR A 107 -23.31 -4.89 1.20
C THR A 107 -23.20 -5.29 2.67
N ILE A 108 -22.88 -6.55 2.91
CA ILE A 108 -22.64 -7.08 4.26
C ILE A 108 -21.30 -7.78 4.36
N TYR A 109 -20.59 -7.53 5.45
CA TYR A 109 -19.34 -8.21 5.78
C TYR A 109 -19.62 -9.22 6.90
N ILE A 110 -19.63 -10.50 6.54
CA ILE A 110 -19.91 -11.60 7.47
C ILE A 110 -18.63 -11.98 8.20
N ASN A 111 -18.70 -12.04 9.54
CA ASN A 111 -17.59 -12.43 10.39
C ASN A 111 -17.56 -13.96 10.53
N TYR A 112 -16.95 -14.64 9.57
CA TYR A 112 -16.79 -16.10 9.63
C TYR A 112 -15.78 -16.53 10.70
N THR A 113 -16.09 -17.61 11.41
CA THR A 113 -15.20 -18.27 12.37
C THR A 113 -14.91 -19.66 11.84
N GLU A 114 -13.64 -19.97 11.62
CA GLU A 114 -13.22 -21.29 11.12
C GLU A 114 -13.51 -22.37 12.16
N LEU A 115 -14.25 -23.39 11.74
CA LEU A 115 -14.42 -24.62 12.48
C LEU A 115 -13.15 -25.45 12.39
N THR A 116 -12.53 -25.74 13.52
CA THR A 116 -11.25 -26.46 13.61
C THR A 116 -11.37 -27.89 14.12
N GLU A 117 -12.51 -28.27 14.69
CA GLU A 117 -12.76 -29.56 15.34
C GLU A 117 -14.11 -30.09 14.83
N ILE A 118 -14.09 -31.21 14.10
CA ILE A 118 -15.29 -31.78 13.49
C ILE A 118 -16.26 -32.34 14.53
N GLU A 119 -15.76 -32.72 15.71
CA GLU A 119 -16.55 -33.24 16.84
C GLU A 119 -17.57 -32.24 17.37
N LYS A 120 -17.43 -30.96 17.02
CA LYS A 120 -18.40 -29.89 17.35
C LYS A 120 -19.62 -29.90 16.42
N VAL A 121 -19.56 -30.57 15.27
CA VAL A 121 -20.66 -30.65 14.31
C VAL A 121 -21.68 -31.67 14.79
N GLN A 122 -22.93 -31.23 14.92
CA GLN A 122 -24.04 -32.13 15.25
C GLN A 122 -24.73 -32.58 13.96
N PHE A 123 -24.69 -33.88 13.70
CA PHE A 123 -25.36 -34.48 12.55
C PHE A 123 -26.81 -34.91 12.87
N PRO A 124 -27.72 -34.92 11.88
CA PRO A 124 -27.52 -34.46 10.50
C PRO A 124 -27.37 -32.94 10.43
N ALA A 125 -26.56 -32.48 9.47
CA ALA A 125 -26.25 -31.08 9.21
C ALA A 125 -26.51 -30.73 7.75
N GLU A 126 -26.48 -29.45 7.39
CA GLU A 126 -26.67 -28.97 6.02
C GLU A 126 -25.51 -28.05 5.63
N ILE A 127 -24.88 -28.27 4.47
CA ILE A 127 -24.02 -27.24 3.87
C ILE A 127 -24.94 -26.24 3.17
N ARG A 128 -24.79 -24.94 3.47
CA ARG A 128 -25.59 -23.87 2.85
C ARG A 128 -24.78 -22.89 2.04
N LEU A 129 -25.29 -22.61 0.85
CA LEU A 129 -24.79 -21.66 -0.13
C LEU A 129 -25.95 -20.78 -0.60
N GLY A 130 -26.49 -19.95 0.30
CA GLY A 130 -27.74 -19.23 0.10
C GLY A 130 -28.91 -20.20 -0.03
N GLU A 131 -29.55 -20.24 -1.20
CA GLU A 131 -30.69 -21.13 -1.47
C GLU A 131 -30.29 -22.60 -1.69
N ILE A 132 -29.01 -22.86 -1.99
CA ILE A 132 -28.51 -24.21 -2.21
C ILE A 132 -28.28 -24.89 -0.86
N VAL A 133 -28.87 -26.09 -0.71
CA VAL A 133 -28.79 -26.91 0.50
C VAL A 133 -28.26 -28.29 0.14
N ILE A 134 -27.12 -28.67 0.73
CA ILE A 134 -26.54 -30.01 0.58
C ILE A 134 -26.69 -30.75 1.92
N PRO A 135 -27.56 -31.77 2.00
CA PRO A 135 -27.77 -32.50 3.24
C PRO A 135 -26.58 -33.40 3.58
N LEU A 136 -26.14 -33.37 4.84
CA LEU A 136 -25.08 -34.22 5.38
C LEU A 136 -25.64 -35.09 6.51
N SER A 137 -25.69 -36.40 6.26
CA SER A 137 -26.13 -37.36 7.28
C SER A 137 -25.06 -37.61 8.35
N HIS A 138 -23.79 -37.61 7.94
CA HIS A 138 -22.63 -37.83 8.78
C HIS A 138 -21.36 -37.40 8.01
N ALA A 139 -20.30 -37.06 8.73
CA ALA A 139 -18.93 -36.99 8.21
C ALA A 139 -17.93 -37.26 9.35
N GLU A 140 -16.87 -38.00 9.07
CA GLU A 140 -15.79 -38.30 10.01
C GLU A 140 -14.61 -37.33 9.89
N SER A 141 -14.52 -36.60 8.78
CA SER A 141 -13.43 -35.66 8.50
C SER A 141 -13.90 -34.41 7.73
N PHE A 142 -13.10 -33.34 7.75
CA PHE A 142 -13.40 -32.15 6.95
C PHE A 142 -13.28 -32.44 5.46
N GLU A 143 -12.41 -33.38 5.10
CA GLU A 143 -12.21 -33.87 3.74
C GLU A 143 -13.50 -34.48 3.17
N GLU A 144 -14.25 -35.29 3.94
CA GLU A 144 -15.54 -35.84 3.51
C GLU A 144 -16.61 -34.76 3.29
N ILE A 145 -16.62 -33.74 4.15
CA ILE A 145 -17.51 -32.57 3.99
C ILE A 145 -17.15 -31.81 2.70
N GLN A 146 -15.85 -31.59 2.46
CA GLN A 146 -15.38 -30.95 1.24
C GLN A 146 -15.70 -31.78 0.00
N GLU A 147 -15.47 -33.09 0.00
CA GLU A 147 -15.79 -33.99 -1.12
C GLU A 147 -17.26 -33.91 -1.52
N SER A 148 -18.16 -33.87 -0.52
CA SER A 148 -19.60 -33.69 -0.74
C SER A 148 -19.90 -32.38 -1.47
N LEU A 149 -19.23 -31.29 -1.07
CA LEU A 149 -19.41 -29.97 -1.66
C LEU A 149 -18.80 -29.85 -3.07
N ILE A 150 -17.54 -30.22 -3.23
CA ILE A 150 -16.77 -29.98 -4.46
C ILE A 150 -17.18 -30.91 -5.61
N SER A 151 -17.92 -31.98 -5.32
CA SER A 151 -18.50 -32.87 -6.33
C SER A 151 -19.42 -32.12 -7.30
N GLU A 152 -20.19 -31.14 -6.80
CA GLU A 152 -21.07 -30.27 -7.58
C GLU A 152 -20.51 -28.85 -7.72
N TYR A 153 -19.73 -28.38 -6.72
CA TYR A 153 -19.22 -27.01 -6.65
C TYR A 153 -17.68 -26.97 -6.50
N PRO A 154 -16.93 -27.36 -7.54
CA PRO A 154 -15.48 -27.52 -7.46
C PRO A 154 -14.73 -26.24 -7.09
N GLU A 155 -15.29 -25.05 -7.35
CA GLU A 155 -14.73 -23.75 -6.95
C GLU A 155 -14.50 -23.60 -5.43
N TYR A 156 -15.19 -24.39 -4.59
CA TYR A 156 -15.05 -24.39 -3.14
C TYR A 156 -13.94 -25.33 -2.64
N LYS A 157 -13.07 -25.84 -3.52
CA LYS A 157 -11.88 -26.58 -3.11
C LYS A 157 -11.07 -25.76 -2.09
N ASP A 158 -10.59 -26.43 -1.04
CA ASP A 158 -9.85 -25.81 0.07
C ASP A 158 -10.65 -24.78 0.91
N CYS A 159 -11.99 -24.73 0.78
CA CYS A 159 -12.80 -23.85 1.62
C CYS A 159 -12.72 -24.22 3.10
N LYS A 160 -12.98 -23.23 3.95
CA LYS A 160 -13.17 -23.40 5.40
C LYS A 160 -14.65 -23.40 5.72
N PHE A 161 -15.04 -23.93 6.87
CA PHE A 161 -16.44 -23.95 7.28
C PHE A 161 -16.65 -23.13 8.54
N HIS A 162 -17.74 -22.37 8.59
CA HIS A 162 -18.33 -21.84 9.82
C HIS A 162 -19.53 -22.72 10.19
N TYR A 163 -19.58 -23.20 11.42
CA TYR A 163 -20.69 -24.02 11.89
C TYR A 163 -21.66 -23.22 12.77
N LEU A 164 -22.92 -23.16 12.34
CA LEU A 164 -24.02 -22.58 13.12
C LEU A 164 -24.71 -23.70 13.92
N GLU A 165 -24.41 -23.80 15.21
CA GLU A 165 -24.84 -24.93 16.04
C GLU A 165 -26.37 -25.05 16.18
N LYS A 166 -27.07 -23.91 16.27
CA LYS A 166 -28.53 -23.88 16.48
C LYS A 166 -29.28 -24.36 15.24
N GLU A 167 -28.84 -23.93 14.06
CA GLU A 167 -29.45 -24.29 12.77
C GLU A 167 -28.85 -25.56 12.16
N ARG A 168 -27.69 -26.01 12.65
CA ARG A 168 -26.87 -27.10 12.11
C ARG A 168 -26.40 -26.86 10.68
N TYR A 169 -26.10 -25.60 10.36
CA TYR A 169 -25.59 -25.21 9.05
C TYR A 169 -24.06 -25.17 9.06
N LEU A 170 -23.47 -25.71 7.99
CA LEU A 170 -22.08 -25.53 7.63
C LEU A 170 -22.02 -24.51 6.48
N LEU A 171 -21.42 -23.36 6.76
CA LEU A 171 -21.27 -22.28 5.78
C LEU A 171 -19.83 -22.31 5.25
N PRO A 172 -19.60 -22.71 3.99
CA PRO A 172 -18.27 -22.67 3.42
C PRO A 172 -17.87 -21.23 3.10
N PHE A 173 -16.63 -20.89 3.39
CA PHE A 173 -16.03 -19.59 3.07
C PHE A 173 -14.57 -19.74 2.67
N MET A 174 -14.12 -18.84 1.80
CA MET A 174 -12.74 -18.82 1.32
C MET A 174 -11.89 -17.83 2.11
N LYS A 175 -10.59 -18.13 2.22
CA LYS A 175 -9.57 -17.19 2.68
C LYS A 175 -8.70 -16.80 1.51
N ALA A 176 -8.23 -15.55 1.49
CA ALA A 176 -7.39 -15.06 0.43
C ALA A 176 -6.10 -15.89 0.40
N ASN A 177 -5.81 -16.48 -0.75
CA ASN A 177 -4.64 -17.36 -0.94
C ASN A 177 -3.89 -17.02 -2.25
N ALA A 178 -4.41 -16.06 -3.04
CA ALA A 178 -3.80 -15.63 -4.28
C ALA A 178 -2.40 -15.05 -4.00
N PRO A 179 -1.35 -15.56 -4.64
CA PRO A 179 -0.01 -15.00 -4.46
C PRO A 179 0.04 -13.58 -5.00
N GLN A 180 0.66 -12.67 -4.25
CA GLN A 180 0.79 -11.29 -4.69
C GLN A 180 1.62 -11.20 -5.98
N GLY A 181 1.13 -10.37 -6.92
CA GLY A 181 1.75 -10.13 -8.23
C GLY A 181 1.68 -11.30 -9.21
N LYS A 182 0.84 -12.30 -8.95
CA LYS A 182 0.53 -13.35 -9.92
C LYS A 182 -0.04 -12.75 -11.20
N VAL A 183 0.49 -13.19 -12.34
CA VAL A 183 -0.08 -12.97 -13.66
C VAL A 183 -0.87 -14.22 -14.03
N TYR A 184 -2.16 -14.07 -14.27
CA TYR A 184 -3.07 -15.17 -14.58
C TYR A 184 -3.09 -15.42 -16.09
N SER A 185 -3.10 -16.69 -16.48
CA SER A 185 -3.32 -17.04 -17.89
C SER A 185 -4.74 -16.70 -18.32
N LEU A 186 -4.95 -16.41 -19.61
CA LEU A 186 -6.29 -16.24 -20.17
C LEU A 186 -6.73 -17.49 -20.94
N PRO A 187 -8.03 -17.84 -20.93
CA PRO A 187 -9.11 -17.17 -20.19
C PRO A 187 -9.01 -17.43 -18.68
N VAL A 188 -9.38 -16.43 -17.88
CA VAL A 188 -9.47 -16.53 -16.42
C VAL A 188 -10.92 -16.36 -15.99
N THR A 189 -11.40 -17.24 -15.11
CA THR A 189 -12.75 -17.14 -14.56
C THR A 189 -12.69 -16.45 -13.20
N VAL A 190 -13.62 -15.54 -12.94
CA VAL A 190 -13.72 -14.82 -11.67
C VAL A 190 -15.13 -14.99 -11.13
N GLY A 191 -15.21 -15.39 -9.87
CA GLY A 191 -16.46 -15.58 -9.17
C GLY A 191 -16.83 -17.05 -8.89
N TYR A 192 -18.07 -17.27 -8.46
CA TYR A 192 -18.56 -18.57 -7.97
C TYR A 192 -20.07 -18.67 -8.11
N LEU A 193 -20.62 -19.90 -8.11
CA LEU A 193 -22.06 -20.13 -8.29
C LEU A 193 -22.61 -19.41 -9.53
N ASN A 194 -23.65 -18.60 -9.34
CA ASN A 194 -24.30 -17.78 -10.37
C ASN A 194 -23.55 -16.48 -10.71
N LEU A 195 -22.46 -16.20 -10.00
CA LEU A 195 -21.63 -15.00 -10.18
C LEU A 195 -20.32 -15.40 -10.84
N LYS A 196 -20.34 -16.01 -12.02
CA LYS A 196 -19.12 -16.38 -12.74
C LYS A 196 -18.99 -15.57 -14.03
N GLU A 197 -17.89 -14.83 -14.14
CA GLU A 197 -17.50 -14.14 -15.37
C GLU A 197 -16.20 -14.74 -15.90
N THR A 198 -16.07 -14.87 -17.21
CA THR A 198 -14.83 -15.34 -17.84
C THR A 198 -14.23 -14.19 -18.64
N TYR A 199 -13.00 -13.82 -18.31
CA TYR A 199 -12.29 -12.73 -18.96
C TYR A 199 -11.31 -13.26 -20.01
N THR A 200 -11.30 -12.59 -21.15
CA THR A 200 -10.47 -12.89 -22.34
C THR A 200 -9.60 -11.70 -22.71
N GLU A 201 -8.64 -11.88 -23.62
CA GLU A 201 -7.61 -10.88 -23.96
C GLU A 201 -8.19 -9.52 -24.38
N ASP A 202 -9.27 -9.52 -25.15
CA ASP A 202 -9.98 -8.34 -25.65
C ASP A 202 -10.54 -7.46 -24.52
N MET A 203 -10.89 -8.06 -23.38
CA MET A 203 -11.43 -7.33 -22.23
C MET A 203 -10.36 -6.54 -21.46
N PHE A 204 -9.08 -6.83 -21.71
CA PHE A 204 -7.93 -6.09 -21.18
C PHE A 204 -7.29 -5.16 -22.22
N ALA A 205 -7.82 -5.08 -23.44
CA ALA A 205 -7.19 -4.33 -24.53
C ALA A 205 -7.13 -2.79 -24.30
N GLU A 206 -7.93 -2.28 -23.36
CA GLU A 206 -7.95 -0.86 -22.97
C GLU A 206 -7.02 -0.51 -21.79
N SER A 207 -6.37 -1.48 -21.14
CA SER A 207 -5.47 -1.20 -20.02
C SER A 207 -4.06 -0.82 -20.50
N GLU A 208 -3.49 0.23 -19.88
CA GLU A 208 -2.10 0.67 -20.12
C GLU A 208 -1.06 -0.41 -19.78
N ASP A 209 -1.47 -1.41 -18.98
CA ASP A 209 -0.68 -2.59 -18.61
C ASP A 209 -1.43 -3.86 -19.07
N ILE A 210 -0.83 -4.63 -19.98
CA ILE A 210 -1.41 -5.84 -20.59
C ILE A 210 -1.40 -7.03 -19.60
N SER A 211 -0.69 -6.90 -18.46
CA SER A 211 -0.60 -7.99 -17.50
C SER A 211 -1.93 -8.26 -16.80
N VAL A 212 -2.35 -9.54 -16.83
CA VAL A 212 -3.59 -10.02 -16.21
C VAL A 212 -3.31 -10.27 -14.73
N THR A 213 -3.16 -9.18 -13.97
CA THR A 213 -2.90 -9.21 -12.53
C THR A 213 -4.19 -9.14 -11.73
N GLU A 214 -4.13 -9.46 -10.44
CA GLU A 214 -5.28 -9.34 -9.54
C GLU A 214 -5.89 -7.93 -9.54
N ASP A 215 -5.06 -6.89 -9.58
CA ASP A 215 -5.53 -5.49 -9.59
C ASP A 215 -6.26 -5.14 -10.89
N ASN A 216 -5.77 -5.61 -12.04
CA ASN A 216 -6.42 -5.38 -13.32
C ASN A 216 -7.73 -6.17 -13.43
N ILE A 217 -7.74 -7.42 -12.97
CA ILE A 217 -8.96 -8.21 -12.84
C ILE A 217 -9.97 -7.51 -11.93
N ARG A 218 -9.53 -7.00 -10.76
CA ARG A 218 -10.39 -6.29 -9.83
C ARG A 218 -11.02 -5.08 -10.52
N LYS A 219 -10.24 -4.23 -11.21
CA LYS A 219 -10.77 -3.05 -11.92
C LYS A 219 -11.89 -3.38 -12.90
N ILE A 220 -11.80 -4.49 -13.63
CA ILE A 220 -12.84 -4.92 -14.57
C ILE A 220 -14.03 -5.49 -13.79
N PHE A 221 -13.79 -6.38 -12.83
CA PHE A 221 -14.83 -7.01 -12.01
C PHE A 221 -15.68 -5.98 -11.24
N LEU A 222 -15.09 -4.86 -10.81
CA LEU A 222 -15.80 -3.76 -10.13
C LEU A 222 -16.81 -3.03 -11.00
N LYS A 223 -16.71 -3.13 -12.33
CA LYS A 223 -17.72 -2.55 -13.25
C LYS A 223 -19.06 -3.27 -13.09
N SER A 224 -19.02 -4.58 -12.86
CA SER A 224 -20.20 -5.42 -12.61
C SER A 224 -20.54 -5.52 -11.13
N TYR A 225 -19.54 -5.60 -10.24
CA TYR A 225 -19.77 -5.85 -8.81
C TYR A 225 -19.04 -4.84 -7.91
N PRO A 226 -19.57 -3.61 -7.77
CA PRO A 226 -18.91 -2.54 -7.01
C PRO A 226 -18.67 -2.87 -5.53
N GLU A 227 -19.45 -3.79 -4.95
CA GLU A 227 -19.29 -4.26 -3.57
C GLU A 227 -17.91 -4.89 -3.30
N TYR A 228 -17.20 -5.33 -4.35
CA TYR A 228 -15.90 -5.97 -4.22
C TYR A 228 -14.71 -5.00 -4.20
N LYS A 229 -14.94 -3.68 -4.04
CA LYS A 229 -13.90 -2.63 -4.14
C LYS A 229 -12.65 -2.92 -3.33
N ASP A 230 -12.82 -3.39 -2.10
CA ASP A 230 -11.74 -3.66 -1.15
C ASP A 230 -11.50 -5.16 -0.93
N CYS A 231 -11.88 -5.99 -1.90
CA CYS A 231 -11.84 -7.44 -1.78
C CYS A 231 -10.55 -8.07 -2.32
N GLY A 232 -10.14 -9.17 -1.69
CA GLY A 232 -9.12 -10.09 -2.20
C GLY A 232 -9.75 -11.27 -2.93
N PHE A 233 -8.91 -12.15 -3.46
CA PHE A 233 -9.35 -13.36 -4.14
C PHE A 233 -8.70 -14.62 -3.53
N ALA A 234 -9.43 -15.73 -3.59
CA ALA A 234 -8.85 -17.06 -3.50
C ALA A 234 -8.63 -17.60 -4.92
N TYR A 235 -7.40 -17.94 -5.27
CA TYR A 235 -7.07 -18.54 -6.54
C TYR A 235 -7.11 -20.07 -6.49
N GLN A 236 -7.82 -20.65 -7.46
CA GLN A 236 -7.91 -22.08 -7.74
C GLN A 236 -7.12 -22.39 -9.02
N GLU A 237 -5.89 -22.89 -8.86
CA GLU A 237 -4.94 -23.05 -9.96
C GLU A 237 -5.40 -24.04 -11.04
N GLU A 238 -5.98 -25.16 -10.63
CA GLU A 238 -6.45 -26.21 -11.57
C GLU A 238 -7.54 -25.74 -12.52
N MET A 239 -8.39 -24.81 -12.07
CA MET A 239 -9.49 -24.25 -12.86
C MET A 239 -9.17 -22.89 -13.44
N ASN A 240 -8.00 -22.32 -13.10
CA ASN A 240 -7.67 -20.92 -13.35
C ASN A 240 -8.82 -19.97 -12.95
N LEU A 241 -9.32 -20.15 -11.72
CA LEU A 241 -10.50 -19.45 -11.19
C LEU A 241 -10.11 -18.60 -9.98
N LEU A 242 -10.60 -17.36 -9.93
CA LEU A 242 -10.46 -16.45 -8.80
C LEU A 242 -11.80 -16.30 -8.08
N PHE A 243 -11.88 -16.84 -6.86
CA PHE A 243 -13.03 -16.71 -5.97
C PHE A 243 -12.95 -15.37 -5.22
N PRO A 244 -13.81 -14.38 -5.48
CA PRO A 244 -13.80 -13.09 -4.82
C PRO A 244 -14.26 -13.19 -3.35
N ILE A 245 -13.50 -12.58 -2.44
CA ILE A 245 -13.74 -12.64 -1.00
C ILE A 245 -14.20 -11.28 -0.50
N LEU A 246 -15.46 -11.23 -0.08
CA LEU A 246 -16.06 -10.06 0.52
C LEU A 246 -15.66 -9.95 1.99
N SER A 247 -14.57 -9.25 2.26
CA SER A 247 -14.05 -9.00 3.61
C SER A 247 -13.58 -7.56 3.74
N LYS A 248 -13.73 -6.94 4.92
CA LYS A 248 -13.09 -5.65 5.19
C LYS A 248 -11.58 -5.79 5.07
N LYS A 249 -10.92 -4.80 4.46
CA LYS A 249 -9.46 -4.69 4.33
C LYS A 249 -8.77 -5.14 5.61
N SER A 250 -8.19 -6.33 5.58
CA SER A 250 -7.24 -6.74 6.61
C SER A 250 -5.92 -6.02 6.31
N ASN A 251 -5.31 -5.38 7.30
CA ASN A 251 -3.92 -4.91 7.19
C ASN A 251 -2.92 -6.08 7.23
N GLU A 252 -3.37 -7.32 7.01
CA GLU A 252 -2.49 -8.49 7.01
C GLU A 252 -1.67 -8.47 5.73
N LYS A 253 -0.35 -8.53 5.90
CA LYS A 253 0.57 -8.63 4.78
C LYS A 253 0.29 -9.94 4.02
N PRO A 254 0.29 -9.92 2.69
CA PRO A 254 0.08 -11.12 1.88
C PRO A 254 1.08 -12.22 2.29
N THR A 255 0.56 -13.43 2.42
CA THR A 255 1.31 -14.56 2.97
C THR A 255 2.23 -15.21 1.94
N LYS A 256 1.90 -15.11 0.64
CA LYS A 256 2.66 -15.69 -0.48
C LYS A 256 2.81 -14.71 -1.64
N ILE A 257 3.92 -14.84 -2.36
CA ILE A 257 4.31 -14.03 -3.52
C ILE A 257 4.49 -14.97 -4.72
N SER A 258 4.00 -14.58 -5.88
CA SER A 258 4.14 -15.37 -7.12
C SER A 258 5.61 -15.50 -7.53
N LEU A 259 5.98 -16.63 -8.13
CA LEU A 259 7.28 -16.82 -8.78
C LEU A 259 7.12 -16.87 -10.31
N PRO A 260 8.14 -16.44 -11.09
CA PRO A 260 9.40 -15.89 -10.63
C PRO A 260 9.27 -14.48 -10.06
N VAL A 261 10.08 -14.14 -9.07
CA VAL A 261 10.11 -12.80 -8.48
C VAL A 261 11.53 -12.27 -8.41
N LEU A 262 11.67 -10.97 -8.69
CA LEU A 262 12.95 -10.31 -8.69
C LEU A 262 13.27 -9.74 -7.31
N VAL A 263 14.40 -10.13 -6.74
CA VAL A 263 14.96 -9.59 -5.50
C VAL A 263 16.04 -8.56 -5.86
N ARG A 264 15.89 -7.31 -5.42
CA ARG A 264 16.82 -6.20 -5.70
C ARG A 264 17.36 -5.61 -4.41
N ALA A 265 18.68 -5.54 -4.29
CA ALA A 265 19.36 -4.87 -3.20
C ALA A 265 20.42 -3.90 -3.74
N GLY A 266 20.95 -3.05 -2.87
CA GLY A 266 22.08 -2.18 -3.21
C GLY A 266 23.32 -2.98 -3.58
N GLY A 267 23.49 -3.27 -4.88
CA GLY A 267 24.65 -3.98 -5.42
C GLY A 267 24.38 -5.31 -6.10
N PHE A 268 23.14 -5.83 -6.07
CA PHE A 268 22.79 -7.05 -6.81
C PHE A 268 21.30 -7.13 -7.15
N GLN A 269 21.01 -7.95 -8.16
CA GLN A 269 19.67 -8.37 -8.53
C GLN A 269 19.66 -9.89 -8.68
N LEU A 270 18.62 -10.54 -8.17
CA LEU A 270 18.49 -11.99 -8.15
C LEU A 270 17.05 -12.35 -8.55
N ASN A 271 16.89 -13.09 -9.65
CA ASN A 271 15.61 -13.70 -9.98
C ASN A 271 15.48 -14.99 -9.19
N ILE A 272 14.38 -15.13 -8.45
CA ILE A 272 14.01 -16.35 -7.75
C ILE A 272 13.01 -17.08 -8.64
N GLU A 273 13.39 -18.26 -9.10
CA GLU A 273 12.58 -19.10 -9.98
C GLU A 273 11.86 -20.19 -9.16
N PRO A 274 10.78 -20.81 -9.68
CA PRO A 274 10.14 -21.95 -9.02
C PRO A 274 11.12 -23.06 -8.60
N GLY A 275 12.15 -23.32 -9.43
CA GLY A 275 13.20 -24.30 -9.14
C GLY A 275 13.97 -24.05 -7.84
N ASP A 276 14.14 -22.79 -7.44
CA ASP A 276 14.85 -22.41 -6.21
C ASP A 276 14.02 -22.70 -4.94
N ILE A 277 12.71 -22.86 -5.08
CA ILE A 277 11.75 -23.17 -4.01
C ILE A 277 11.10 -24.53 -4.26
N LYS A 278 11.89 -25.56 -4.57
CA LYS A 278 11.41 -26.96 -4.76
C LYS A 278 10.29 -27.10 -5.82
N GLY A 279 10.25 -26.22 -6.82
CA GLY A 279 9.27 -26.23 -7.90
C GLY A 279 7.93 -25.58 -7.58
N HIS A 280 7.76 -24.91 -6.43
CA HIS A 280 6.50 -24.22 -6.11
C HIS A 280 6.31 -22.96 -6.97
N SER A 281 5.07 -22.68 -7.38
CA SER A 281 4.70 -21.49 -8.18
C SER A 281 4.60 -20.19 -7.36
N SER A 282 4.71 -20.28 -6.02
CA SER A 282 4.71 -19.14 -5.11
C SER A 282 5.50 -19.45 -3.85
N ALA A 283 5.96 -18.40 -3.16
CA ALA A 283 6.76 -18.51 -1.95
C ALA A 283 6.45 -17.40 -0.94
N THR A 284 6.65 -17.69 0.35
CA THR A 284 6.62 -16.68 1.40
C THR A 284 7.89 -15.81 1.36
N LEU A 285 7.83 -14.61 1.95
CA LEU A 285 9.03 -13.76 2.10
C LEU A 285 10.18 -14.46 2.86
N ASP A 286 9.88 -15.35 3.83
CA ASP A 286 10.93 -16.09 4.56
C ASP A 286 11.56 -17.20 3.71
N GLU A 287 10.81 -17.85 2.83
CA GLU A 287 11.35 -18.85 1.90
C GLU A 287 12.26 -18.18 0.86
N ILE A 288 11.83 -17.06 0.30
CA ILE A 288 12.65 -16.24 -0.62
C ILE A 288 13.92 -15.75 0.10
N ARG A 289 13.79 -15.31 1.36
CA ARG A 289 14.93 -14.94 2.21
C ARG A 289 15.88 -16.12 2.47
N LYS A 290 15.40 -17.36 2.63
CA LYS A 290 16.27 -18.54 2.79
C LYS A 290 17.09 -18.83 1.54
N VAL A 291 16.50 -18.67 0.35
CA VAL A 291 17.27 -18.76 -0.91
C VAL A 291 18.33 -17.67 -0.95
N LEU A 292 17.95 -16.43 -0.60
CA LEU A 292 18.89 -15.32 -0.52
C LEU A 292 20.02 -15.57 0.50
N GLU A 293 19.70 -16.07 1.70
CA GLU A 293 20.66 -16.43 2.75
C GLU A 293 21.61 -17.56 2.32
N GLY A 294 21.15 -18.50 1.52
CA GLY A 294 21.99 -19.57 0.97
C GLY A 294 23.09 -19.06 0.03
N ILE A 295 22.82 -17.96 -0.69
CA ILE A 295 23.77 -17.32 -1.61
C ILE A 295 24.60 -16.25 -0.87
N TYR A 296 23.93 -15.46 -0.03
CA TYR A 296 24.46 -14.32 0.71
C TYR A 296 24.12 -14.46 2.22
N PRO A 297 24.98 -15.16 3.01
CA PRO A 297 24.71 -15.48 4.41
C PRO A 297 24.42 -14.27 5.32
N GLU A 298 24.84 -13.07 4.92
CA GLU A 298 24.54 -11.82 5.61
C GLU A 298 23.03 -11.51 5.66
N TYR A 299 22.23 -12.04 4.74
CA TYR A 299 20.77 -11.89 4.68
C TYR A 299 20.01 -12.90 5.58
N SER A 300 20.58 -13.22 6.73
CA SER A 300 19.94 -14.07 7.76
C SER A 300 18.62 -13.49 8.28
N LYS A 301 17.77 -14.36 8.83
CA LYS A 301 16.44 -13.99 9.38
C LYS A 301 16.49 -12.88 10.42
N GLU A 302 17.50 -12.92 11.29
CA GLU A 302 17.65 -11.94 12.37
C GLU A 302 18.09 -10.56 11.88
N ARG A 303 18.67 -10.50 10.67
CA ARG A 303 19.34 -9.31 10.13
C ARG A 303 18.68 -8.77 8.89
N THR A 304 17.56 -9.32 8.44
CA THR A 304 16.96 -8.95 7.15
C THR A 304 15.48 -8.67 7.31
N GLU A 305 15.05 -7.54 6.78
CA GLU A 305 13.66 -7.23 6.50
C GLU A 305 13.42 -7.40 5.00
N MET A 306 12.44 -8.22 4.63
CA MET A 306 12.06 -8.36 3.23
C MET A 306 10.85 -7.46 2.98
N ILE A 307 10.97 -6.53 2.03
CA ILE A 307 9.92 -5.59 1.65
C ILE A 307 9.48 -5.94 0.23
N TYR A 308 8.20 -6.26 0.04
CA TYR A 308 7.64 -6.44 -1.30
C TYR A 308 7.15 -5.09 -1.85
N ASP A 309 7.46 -4.81 -3.11
CA ASP A 309 6.96 -3.66 -3.88
C ASP A 309 5.83 -4.13 -4.82
N GLU A 310 4.77 -3.32 -4.94
CA GLU A 310 3.59 -3.64 -5.74
C GLU A 310 3.91 -3.89 -7.22
N ARG A 311 5.04 -3.38 -7.74
CA ARG A 311 5.57 -3.65 -9.09
C ARG A 311 6.23 -5.04 -9.21
N HIS A 312 5.89 -5.97 -8.33
CA HIS A 312 6.34 -7.36 -8.33
C HIS A 312 7.86 -7.56 -8.19
N PHE A 313 8.46 -6.91 -7.19
CA PHE A 313 9.84 -7.18 -6.79
C PHE A 313 10.01 -7.06 -5.27
N ILE A 314 11.12 -7.59 -4.74
CA ILE A 314 11.40 -7.63 -3.31
C ILE A 314 12.72 -6.92 -3.00
N ILE A 315 12.71 -6.07 -1.98
CA ILE A 315 13.87 -5.37 -1.45
C ILE A 315 14.25 -6.02 -0.11
N PRO A 316 15.40 -6.72 -0.01
CA PRO A 316 15.92 -7.19 1.25
C PRO A 316 16.74 -6.06 1.92
N VAL A 317 16.26 -5.57 3.05
CA VAL A 317 16.89 -4.53 3.86
C VAL A 317 17.62 -5.15 5.04
N LEU A 318 18.94 -4.97 5.10
CA LEU A 318 19.70 -5.43 6.26
C LEU A 318 19.42 -4.55 7.48
N LYS A 319 18.85 -5.13 8.54
CA LYS A 319 18.65 -4.52 9.84
C LYS A 319 20.00 -4.30 10.53
N SER A 320 20.47 -3.05 10.48
CA SER A 320 21.61 -2.62 11.29
C SER A 320 21.16 -2.44 12.74
N SER A 321 21.34 -3.46 13.59
CA SER A 321 21.59 -3.27 15.04
C SER A 321 21.88 -4.57 15.80
N ARG A 322 23.17 -4.89 15.96
CA ARG A 322 23.69 -5.28 17.28
C ARG A 322 24.96 -4.46 17.51
N LYS A 323 25.07 -3.85 18.70
CA LYS A 323 26.20 -3.01 19.11
C LYS A 323 27.54 -3.67 18.76
N GLY A 324 28.45 -2.92 18.15
CA GLY A 324 29.84 -3.32 17.94
C GLY A 324 30.20 -3.85 16.53
N VAL A 325 29.28 -3.83 15.57
CA VAL A 325 29.58 -4.22 14.18
C VAL A 325 30.16 -3.02 13.41
N GLN A 326 31.38 -3.17 12.89
CA GLN A 326 31.95 -2.25 11.89
C GLN A 326 31.51 -2.72 10.50
N ILE A 327 30.83 -1.85 9.75
CA ILE A 327 30.52 -2.10 8.34
C ILE A 327 31.80 -1.80 7.53
N GLN A 328 32.47 -2.85 7.06
CA GLN A 328 33.58 -2.71 6.12
C GLN A 328 33.03 -2.73 4.69
N SER A 329 33.13 -1.61 3.99
CA SER A 329 32.77 -1.55 2.57
C SER A 329 33.77 -2.35 1.74
N ILE A 330 33.27 -3.11 0.77
CA ILE A 330 34.09 -3.83 -0.22
C ILE A 330 34.64 -2.84 -1.27
N LYS A 331 34.03 -1.66 -1.43
CA LYS A 331 34.51 -0.60 -2.33
C LYS A 331 35.55 0.29 -1.63
N PRO A 332 36.80 0.38 -2.14
CA PRO A 332 37.81 1.29 -1.58
C PRO A 332 37.27 2.72 -1.51
N GLY A 333 37.50 3.40 -0.38
CA GLY A 333 37.08 4.79 -0.17
C GLY A 333 35.66 4.98 0.37
N TRP A 334 34.84 3.93 0.45
CA TRP A 334 33.55 4.00 1.14
C TRP A 334 33.69 3.56 2.60
N LYS A 335 33.19 4.35 3.55
CA LYS A 335 33.17 3.98 4.98
C LYS A 335 31.87 4.43 5.62
N HIS A 336 31.28 3.56 6.41
CA HIS A 336 30.12 3.86 7.23
C HIS A 336 30.53 3.87 8.70
N GLU A 337 30.28 4.97 9.38
CA GLU A 337 30.64 5.16 10.79
C GLU A 337 29.42 5.63 11.58
N LEU A 338 29.09 4.89 12.64
CA LEU A 338 28.20 5.33 13.70
C LEU A 338 29.05 5.52 14.95
N TYR A 339 29.08 6.73 15.48
CA TYR A 339 29.86 7.05 16.67
C TYR A 339 29.10 7.97 17.62
N THR A 340 29.56 7.99 18.86
CA THR A 340 29.07 8.91 19.88
C THR A 340 30.15 9.94 20.12
N ASP A 341 29.78 11.22 20.04
CA ASP A 341 30.73 12.30 20.30
C ASP A 341 30.97 12.49 21.81
N GLN A 342 31.84 13.44 22.15
CA GLN A 342 32.18 13.77 23.54
C GLN A 342 31.02 14.31 24.38
N TYR A 343 29.93 14.74 23.73
CA TYR A 343 28.71 15.24 24.37
C TYR A 343 27.63 14.16 24.53
N GLY A 344 27.91 12.94 24.08
CA GLY A 344 26.96 11.82 24.14
C GLY A 344 25.99 11.77 22.96
N GLU A 345 26.20 12.58 21.92
CA GLU A 345 25.32 12.65 20.76
C GLU A 345 25.71 11.60 19.71
N GLN A 346 24.70 10.98 19.11
CA GLN A 346 24.91 9.96 18.08
C GLN A 346 25.05 10.60 16.72
N TRP A 347 26.12 10.26 16.02
CA TRP A 347 26.43 10.75 14.68
C TRP A 347 26.46 9.60 13.69
N ARG A 348 25.95 9.87 12.50
CA ARG A 348 26.16 9.05 11.30
C ARG A 348 27.12 9.78 10.38
N LYS A 349 28.14 9.08 9.90
CA LYS A 349 29.09 9.57 8.92
C LYS A 349 29.27 8.56 7.79
N GLU A 350 29.07 9.02 6.57
CA GLU A 350 29.28 8.25 5.35
C GLU A 350 30.43 8.89 4.57
N THR A 351 31.57 8.21 4.53
CA THR A 351 32.65 8.59 3.63
C THR A 351 32.39 7.92 2.29
N THR A 352 32.34 8.71 1.23
CA THR A 352 32.33 8.26 -0.16
C THR A 352 33.67 8.64 -0.80
N PRO A 353 34.04 8.12 -1.99
CA PRO A 353 35.27 8.52 -2.63
C PRO A 353 35.31 9.99 -3.09
N PHE A 354 34.17 10.68 -3.14
CA PHE A 354 34.09 12.09 -3.55
C PHE A 354 33.84 13.06 -2.39
N GLY A 355 33.31 12.59 -1.26
CA GLY A 355 32.96 13.45 -0.15
C GLY A 355 32.47 12.71 1.09
N ILE A 356 32.40 13.44 2.20
CA ILE A 356 31.96 12.97 3.50
C ILE A 356 30.59 13.59 3.78
N PHE A 357 29.63 12.75 4.16
CA PHE A 357 28.31 13.15 4.62
C PHE A 357 28.19 12.87 6.11
N SER A 358 27.67 13.82 6.89
CA SER A 358 27.49 13.61 8.33
C SER A 358 26.19 14.22 8.85
N ALA A 359 25.51 13.52 9.76
CA ALA A 359 24.30 14.03 10.41
C ALA A 359 24.25 13.61 11.88
N ASN A 360 23.74 14.52 12.71
CA ASN A 360 23.48 14.27 14.11
C ASN A 360 22.11 13.59 14.29
N LEU A 361 22.11 12.32 14.66
CA LEU A 361 20.90 11.53 14.82
C LEU A 361 20.15 11.88 16.11
N SER A 362 20.86 12.32 17.15
CA SER A 362 20.28 12.67 18.45
C SER A 362 19.45 13.95 18.39
N GLN A 363 19.88 14.93 17.61
CA GLN A 363 19.21 16.22 17.48
C GLN A 363 18.31 16.33 16.23
N LYS A 364 18.18 15.25 15.45
CA LYS A 364 17.57 15.29 14.10
C LYS A 364 18.21 16.39 13.23
N GLY A 365 19.53 16.48 13.27
CA GLY A 365 20.28 17.46 12.49
C GLY A 365 20.18 17.19 10.98
N SER A 366 20.38 18.24 10.19
CA SER A 366 20.49 18.14 8.73
C SER A 366 21.81 17.49 8.31
N THR A 367 21.84 16.95 7.08
CA THR A 367 23.05 16.38 6.49
C THR A 367 24.05 17.47 6.13
N GLN A 368 25.26 17.37 6.65
CA GLN A 368 26.42 18.19 6.30
C GLN A 368 27.24 17.46 5.25
N PHE A 369 27.91 18.20 4.37
CA PHE A 369 28.71 17.66 3.30
C PHE A 369 30.08 18.36 3.19
N GLU A 370 31.12 17.56 2.94
CA GLU A 370 32.48 18.03 2.65
C GLU A 370 33.06 17.26 1.47
N PHE A 371 33.70 17.95 0.53
CA PHE A 371 34.36 17.31 -0.60
C PHE A 371 35.70 16.67 -0.22
N LEU A 372 35.97 15.50 -0.78
CA LEU A 372 37.29 14.86 -0.84
C LEU A 372 37.97 15.00 -2.21
N ILE A 373 37.23 15.47 -3.21
CA ILE A 373 37.71 15.80 -4.57
C ILE A 373 37.51 17.30 -4.85
N PRO A 374 38.11 17.89 -5.90
CA PRO A 374 37.86 19.30 -6.22
C PRO A 374 36.37 19.59 -6.45
N LYS A 375 35.93 20.83 -6.17
CA LYS A 375 34.55 21.29 -6.48
C LYS A 375 34.23 21.10 -7.96
N ILE A 376 32.94 21.08 -8.28
CA ILE A 376 32.49 20.91 -9.66
C ILE A 376 32.84 22.20 -10.44
N PRO A 377 33.62 22.12 -11.54
CA PRO A 377 33.91 23.29 -12.35
C PRO A 377 32.64 23.96 -12.85
N TYR A 378 32.56 25.29 -12.79
CA TYR A 378 31.29 25.98 -13.03
C TYR A 378 30.73 25.77 -14.45
N TYR A 379 31.58 25.56 -15.47
CA TYR A 379 31.11 25.28 -16.83
C TYR A 379 30.15 24.07 -16.91
N PHE A 380 30.19 23.15 -15.94
CA PHE A 380 29.21 22.06 -15.87
C PHE A 380 27.81 22.58 -15.59
N LEU A 381 27.67 23.57 -14.70
CA LEU A 381 26.42 24.25 -14.43
C LEU A 381 25.93 25.00 -15.66
N GLU A 382 26.81 25.72 -16.37
CA GLU A 382 26.46 26.40 -17.63
C GLU A 382 25.88 25.42 -18.64
N LYS A 383 26.56 24.29 -18.87
CA LYS A 383 26.09 23.25 -19.79
C LYS A 383 24.76 22.64 -19.38
N ILE A 384 24.54 22.42 -18.08
CA ILE A 384 23.26 21.90 -17.58
C ILE A 384 22.15 22.91 -17.86
N ILE A 385 22.39 24.20 -17.63
CA ILE A 385 21.43 25.27 -17.94
C ILE A 385 21.14 25.29 -19.45
N GLU A 386 22.16 25.24 -20.31
CA GLU A 386 21.98 25.17 -21.77
C GLU A 386 21.13 23.96 -22.21
N ILE A 387 21.35 22.79 -21.59
CA ILE A 387 20.56 21.57 -21.86
C ILE A 387 19.09 21.79 -21.46
N PHE A 388 18.85 22.39 -20.30
CA PHE A 388 17.49 22.61 -19.79
C PHE A 388 16.75 23.74 -20.53
N GLU A 389 17.46 24.79 -20.96
CA GLU A 389 16.90 25.88 -21.77
C GLU A 389 16.48 25.43 -23.17
N ALA A 390 17.01 24.31 -23.68
CA ALA A 390 16.64 23.77 -24.98
C ALA A 390 15.18 23.27 -25.05
N GLU A 391 14.59 22.88 -23.91
CA GLU A 391 13.19 22.46 -23.80
C GLU A 391 12.60 22.99 -22.47
N PRO A 392 12.35 24.30 -22.35
CA PRO A 392 11.98 24.94 -21.09
C PRO A 392 10.57 24.57 -20.61
N HIS A 393 9.76 23.95 -21.48
CA HIS A 393 8.40 23.52 -21.18
C HIS A 393 8.31 22.10 -20.61
N LYS A 394 9.42 21.37 -20.53
CA LYS A 394 9.48 20.03 -19.94
C LYS A 394 10.52 19.96 -18.84
N GLU A 395 10.32 19.03 -17.92
CA GLU A 395 11.38 18.63 -17.00
C GLU A 395 12.46 17.84 -17.75
N CYS A 396 13.68 17.89 -17.24
CA CYS A 396 14.81 17.17 -17.80
C CYS A 396 15.78 16.85 -16.66
N ALA A 397 16.44 15.70 -16.72
CA ALA A 397 17.42 15.26 -15.75
C ALA A 397 18.80 15.11 -16.40
N VAL A 398 19.84 15.48 -15.64
CA VAL A 398 21.25 15.32 -15.96
C VAL A 398 21.99 14.82 -14.73
N GLN A 399 22.98 13.98 -14.94
CA GLN A 399 23.80 13.41 -13.89
C GLN A 399 25.25 13.86 -14.04
N ILE A 400 25.91 14.15 -12.91
CA ILE A 400 27.33 14.49 -12.86
C ILE A 400 28.10 13.30 -12.29
N PHE A 401 28.99 12.74 -13.10
CA PHE A 401 29.89 11.66 -12.71
C PHE A 401 31.31 12.17 -12.48
N TYR A 402 32.07 11.47 -11.63
CA TYR A 402 33.50 11.68 -11.43
C TYR A 402 34.28 10.40 -11.71
N SER A 403 35.29 10.49 -12.58
CA SER A 403 36.24 9.41 -12.82
C SER A 403 37.42 9.54 -11.87
N LEU A 404 37.63 8.54 -11.01
CA LEU A 404 38.80 8.49 -10.11
C LEU A 404 40.11 8.38 -10.90
N ASP A 405 40.12 7.61 -11.99
CA ASP A 405 41.31 7.38 -12.80
C ASP A 405 41.75 8.64 -13.55
N LYS A 406 40.80 9.33 -14.18
CA LYS A 406 41.06 10.55 -14.96
C LYS A 406 41.04 11.82 -14.12
N LYS A 407 40.54 11.74 -12.88
CA LYS A 407 40.31 12.87 -11.96
C LYS A 407 39.49 14.01 -12.60
N GLN A 408 38.46 13.63 -13.34
CA GLN A 408 37.64 14.56 -14.13
C GLN A 408 36.15 14.27 -13.93
N TYR A 409 35.37 15.34 -13.98
CA TYR A 409 33.92 15.30 -14.03
C TYR A 409 33.41 15.03 -15.45
N GLU A 410 32.21 14.48 -15.57
CA GLU A 410 31.52 14.20 -16.82
C GLU A 410 30.02 14.36 -16.66
N LEU A 411 29.36 15.01 -17.64
CA LEU A 411 27.90 15.04 -17.71
C LEU A 411 27.38 13.81 -18.42
N HIS A 412 26.27 13.31 -17.92
CA HIS A 412 25.52 12.24 -18.54
C HIS A 412 24.06 12.61 -18.54
N ILE A 413 23.46 12.61 -19.72
CA ILE A 413 22.02 12.71 -19.88
C ILE A 413 21.50 11.28 -19.88
N PRO A 414 20.81 10.82 -18.83
CA PRO A 414 20.25 9.48 -18.80
C PRO A 414 19.14 9.34 -19.83
N GLU A 415 18.86 8.10 -20.24
CA GLU A 415 17.61 7.79 -20.93
C GLU A 415 16.45 8.15 -19.98
N GLN A 416 15.54 8.99 -20.48
CA GLN A 416 14.54 9.63 -19.64
C GLN A 416 13.23 9.84 -20.40
N TYR A 417 12.12 9.69 -19.66
CA TYR A 417 10.79 10.06 -20.07
C TYR A 417 10.39 11.36 -19.37
N VAL A 418 10.04 12.36 -20.15
CA VAL A 418 9.85 13.73 -19.68
C VAL A 418 8.45 14.25 -20.02
N THR A 419 7.83 14.90 -19.04
CA THR A 419 6.57 15.65 -19.20
C THR A 419 6.78 17.09 -18.74
N ALA A 420 5.74 17.92 -18.79
CA ALA A 420 5.79 19.30 -18.30
C ALA A 420 5.97 19.40 -16.76
N ALA A 421 5.73 18.31 -16.03
CA ALA A 421 5.69 18.32 -14.56
C ALA A 421 6.31 17.06 -13.93
N SER A 422 7.04 16.26 -14.71
CA SER A 422 7.77 15.10 -14.21
C SER A 422 8.89 14.66 -15.15
N VAL A 423 9.99 14.20 -14.57
CA VAL A 423 11.03 13.45 -15.26
C VAL A 423 11.28 12.11 -14.57
N VAL A 424 11.27 11.03 -15.34
CA VAL A 424 11.63 9.69 -14.89
C VAL A 424 12.81 9.22 -15.73
N PHE A 425 13.93 8.88 -15.09
CA PHE A 425 15.15 8.47 -15.80
C PHE A 425 15.69 7.13 -15.32
N TYR A 426 16.32 6.39 -16.24
CA TYR A 426 16.91 5.09 -15.95
C TYR A 426 18.36 5.23 -15.52
N ARG A 427 18.75 4.44 -14.50
CA ARG A 427 20.12 4.43 -14.01
C ARG A 427 21.03 3.63 -14.94
N ASN A 428 22.19 4.19 -15.28
CA ASN A 428 23.20 3.49 -16.06
C ASN A 428 24.16 2.73 -15.12
N THR A 429 23.87 1.45 -14.90
CA THR A 429 24.61 0.59 -13.97
C THR A 429 26.06 0.35 -14.39
N GLU A 430 26.33 0.23 -15.69
CA GLU A 430 27.68 0.10 -16.23
C GLU A 430 28.52 1.34 -15.87
N LYS A 431 27.97 2.53 -16.15
CA LYS A 431 28.63 3.80 -15.85
C LYS A 431 28.87 4.01 -14.35
N GLU A 432 27.91 3.64 -13.51
CA GLU A 432 28.05 3.70 -12.04
C GLU A 432 29.02 2.65 -11.47
N SER A 433 29.35 1.62 -12.25
CA SER A 433 30.41 0.66 -11.89
C SER A 433 31.81 1.21 -12.18
N GLU A 434 31.93 2.05 -13.22
CA GLU A 434 33.20 2.65 -13.66
C GLU A 434 33.50 4.00 -13.00
N LYS A 435 32.46 4.80 -12.73
CA LYS A 435 32.57 6.19 -12.25
C LYS A 435 31.64 6.42 -11.07
N ILE A 436 31.97 7.44 -10.30
CA ILE A 436 31.17 7.81 -9.13
C ILE A 436 30.09 8.78 -9.57
N LEU A 437 28.83 8.45 -9.35
CA LEU A 437 27.74 9.41 -9.46
C LEU A 437 27.82 10.38 -8.27
N VAL A 438 28.13 11.64 -8.56
CA VAL A 438 28.33 12.69 -7.55
C VAL A 438 27.02 13.43 -7.28
N MET A 439 26.29 13.76 -8.35
CA MET A 439 25.14 14.65 -8.26
C MET A 439 24.08 14.31 -9.32
N ASP A 440 22.82 14.25 -8.88
CA ASP A 440 21.66 14.23 -9.77
C ASP A 440 21.09 15.65 -9.85
N VAL A 441 20.76 16.10 -11.06
CA VAL A 441 20.22 17.44 -11.31
C VAL A 441 18.99 17.32 -12.20
N HIS A 442 17.88 17.93 -11.81
CA HIS A 442 16.69 18.01 -12.67
C HIS A 442 16.13 19.42 -12.78
N SER A 443 15.38 19.66 -13.85
CA SER A 443 14.66 20.89 -14.08
C SER A 443 13.18 20.77 -13.71
N HIS A 444 12.60 21.86 -13.23
CA HIS A 444 11.15 22.04 -13.04
C HIS A 444 10.50 22.76 -14.24
N GLY A 445 11.17 22.78 -15.40
CA GLY A 445 10.75 23.56 -16.56
C GLY A 445 10.44 25.02 -16.19
N GLN A 446 9.18 25.42 -16.37
CA GLN A 446 8.71 26.80 -16.12
C GLN A 446 8.42 27.10 -14.64
N TYR A 447 8.42 26.09 -13.77
CA TYR A 447 8.13 26.25 -12.35
C TYR A 447 9.38 26.62 -11.55
N PRO A 448 9.25 27.32 -10.40
CA PRO A 448 10.38 27.61 -9.53
C PRO A 448 11.00 26.33 -8.93
N ALA A 449 12.28 26.41 -8.55
CA ALA A 449 13.00 25.30 -7.93
C ALA A 449 12.57 25.09 -6.47
N PHE A 450 12.14 23.87 -6.16
CA PHE A 450 11.88 23.37 -4.80
C PHE A 450 12.04 21.85 -4.80
N PHE A 451 12.22 21.23 -3.64
CA PHE A 451 12.14 19.77 -3.51
C PHE A 451 10.72 19.38 -3.10
N SER A 452 10.09 18.46 -3.84
CA SER A 452 8.75 17.95 -3.59
C SER A 452 8.76 16.74 -2.64
N MET A 453 7.58 16.34 -2.15
CA MET A 453 7.44 15.12 -1.35
C MET A 453 7.80 13.85 -2.13
N ILE A 454 7.67 13.87 -3.47
CA ILE A 454 8.05 12.76 -4.34
C ILE A 454 9.58 12.67 -4.39
N ASP A 455 10.26 13.83 -4.56
CA ASP A 455 11.72 13.90 -4.55
C ASP A 455 12.30 13.41 -3.21
N ASP A 456 11.70 13.80 -2.08
CA ASP A 456 12.09 13.30 -0.76
C ASP A 456 11.93 11.78 -0.61
N GLY A 457 10.93 11.22 -1.29
CA GLY A 457 10.65 9.79 -1.35
C GLY A 457 11.68 9.00 -2.16
N ASP A 458 12.11 9.58 -3.28
CA ASP A 458 12.97 8.93 -4.28
C ASP A 458 14.47 9.17 -4.03
N GLU A 459 14.86 10.33 -3.49
CA GLU A 459 16.25 10.79 -3.29
C GLU A 459 16.90 10.28 -1.99
N LYS A 460 16.78 8.99 -1.69
CA LYS A 460 17.33 8.41 -0.45
C LYS A 460 18.83 8.04 -0.52
N GLY A 461 19.44 8.16 -1.69
CA GLY A 461 20.85 7.84 -1.93
C GLY A 461 21.83 8.81 -1.26
N ILE A 462 23.05 8.35 -0.96
CA ILE A 462 24.15 9.18 -0.45
C ILE A 462 24.79 9.92 -1.62
N ARG A 463 24.31 11.14 -1.91
CA ARG A 463 24.78 11.99 -3.02
C ARG A 463 24.28 13.43 -2.89
N LEU A 464 24.68 14.28 -3.83
CA LEU A 464 24.16 15.64 -3.99
C LEU A 464 22.96 15.66 -4.94
N TYR A 465 22.03 16.56 -4.68
CA TYR A 465 20.85 16.79 -5.53
C TYR A 465 20.69 18.27 -5.82
N MET A 466 20.22 18.61 -7.02
CA MET A 466 19.89 19.98 -7.37
C MET A 466 18.68 20.07 -8.28
N VAL A 467 17.85 21.07 -8.01
CA VAL A 467 16.72 21.44 -8.84
C VAL A 467 16.98 22.80 -9.45
N ILE A 468 16.73 22.94 -10.74
CA ILE A 468 16.73 24.24 -11.44
C ILE A 468 15.32 24.52 -11.97
N GLY A 469 14.84 25.73 -11.75
CA GLY A 469 13.50 26.13 -12.17
C GLY A 469 13.50 27.47 -12.90
N ASN A 470 12.36 27.80 -13.49
CA ASN A 470 12.14 28.98 -14.33
C ASN A 470 13.02 28.98 -15.58
N MET A 471 13.12 27.84 -16.27
CA MET A 471 13.93 27.67 -17.49
C MET A 471 13.47 28.52 -18.67
N ASP A 472 12.24 29.07 -18.62
CA ASP A 472 11.70 30.00 -19.60
C ASP A 472 12.04 31.48 -19.31
N LYS A 473 12.72 31.76 -18.19
CA LYS A 473 13.03 33.12 -17.72
C LYS A 473 14.52 33.40 -17.79
N LYS A 474 14.84 34.68 -17.92
CA LYS A 474 16.24 35.15 -17.89
C LYS A 474 16.98 34.83 -16.58
N ASN A 475 16.24 34.75 -15.45
CA ASN A 475 16.81 34.42 -14.16
C ASN A 475 16.23 33.09 -13.68
N HIS A 476 17.10 32.11 -13.51
CA HIS A 476 16.78 30.78 -13.03
C HIS A 476 16.79 30.75 -11.50
N THR A 477 15.89 29.96 -10.91
CA THR A 477 15.93 29.63 -9.47
C THR A 477 16.60 28.28 -9.29
N TYR A 478 17.24 28.05 -8.14
CA TYR A 478 17.86 26.77 -7.84
C TYR A 478 17.71 26.37 -6.37
N LYS A 479 17.84 25.07 -6.11
CA LYS A 479 17.99 24.48 -4.77
C LYS A 479 19.01 23.35 -4.83
N ILE A 480 19.88 23.24 -3.82
CA ILE A 480 20.88 22.19 -3.71
C ILE A 480 20.77 21.56 -2.33
N ARG A 481 20.92 20.24 -2.25
CA ARG A 481 20.99 19.52 -0.97
C ARG A 481 21.94 18.34 -1.01
N ALA A 482 22.47 17.98 0.15
CA ALA A 482 23.07 16.69 0.41
C ALA A 482 22.03 15.73 0.98
N GLY A 483 21.87 14.55 0.37
CA GLY A 483 21.04 13.48 0.91
C GLY A 483 21.88 12.35 1.49
N MET A 484 21.47 11.84 2.65
CA MET A 484 22.08 10.69 3.31
C MET A 484 20.99 9.86 4.00
N ALA A 485 20.55 8.79 3.32
CA ALA A 485 19.54 7.86 3.83
C ALA A 485 18.23 8.55 4.28
N GLY A 486 17.76 9.51 3.47
CA GLY A 486 16.54 10.29 3.73
C GLY A 486 16.71 11.43 4.74
N ILE A 487 17.93 11.69 5.23
CA ILE A 487 18.27 12.93 5.95
C ILE A 487 18.85 13.91 4.93
N PHE A 488 18.29 15.12 4.88
CA PHE A 488 18.68 16.15 3.92
C PHE A 488 19.30 17.35 4.61
N GLY A 489 20.21 18.05 3.93
CA GLY A 489 20.69 19.36 4.32
C GLY A 489 20.91 20.26 3.11
N ASP A 490 20.37 21.48 3.19
CA ASP A 490 20.51 22.50 2.16
C ASP A 490 21.97 22.94 2.04
N LEU A 491 22.40 23.19 0.81
CA LEU A 491 23.74 23.64 0.46
C LEU A 491 23.68 24.87 -0.44
N GLU A 492 24.70 25.71 -0.36
CA GLU A 492 24.85 26.90 -1.19
C GLU A 492 25.64 26.61 -2.48
N MET A 493 25.46 27.47 -3.48
CA MET A 493 26.09 27.29 -4.79
C MET A 493 27.62 27.20 -4.71
N ASP A 494 28.22 28.08 -3.92
CA ASP A 494 29.67 28.18 -3.80
C ASP A 494 30.27 27.10 -2.91
N GLU A 495 29.46 26.27 -2.24
CA GLU A 495 29.89 25.05 -1.58
C GLU A 495 30.11 23.93 -2.59
N ILE A 496 29.29 23.86 -3.64
CA ILE A 496 29.29 22.76 -4.62
C ILE A 496 30.10 23.07 -5.89
N PHE A 497 29.91 24.26 -6.45
CA PHE A 497 30.55 24.65 -7.70
C PHE A 497 31.71 25.62 -7.46
N GLU A 498 32.70 25.59 -8.35
CA GLU A 498 33.75 26.61 -8.39
C GLU A 498 33.14 27.99 -8.69
N LYS A 499 33.73 29.08 -8.15
CA LYS A 499 33.21 30.43 -8.42
C LYS A 499 33.49 30.83 -9.88
N GLU A 500 32.49 31.31 -10.58
CA GLU A 500 32.66 31.85 -11.93
C GLU A 500 32.63 33.37 -12.00
N GLY A 501 33.33 33.91 -13.00
CA GLY A 501 33.25 35.31 -13.38
C GLY A 501 31.92 35.64 -14.06
N LYS A 502 30.92 36.03 -13.26
CA LYS A 502 29.64 36.67 -13.66
C LYS A 502 28.69 35.87 -14.57
N LEU A 503 27.77 35.15 -13.94
CA LEU A 503 26.37 35.02 -14.38
C LEU A 503 25.44 35.14 -13.15
N CYS A 504 24.41 35.99 -13.27
CA CYS A 504 23.50 36.30 -12.17
C CYS A 504 22.43 35.22 -12.02
N ILE A 505 22.74 34.16 -11.27
CA ILE A 505 21.74 33.25 -10.73
C ILE A 505 21.29 33.85 -9.39
N LYS A 506 19.98 34.04 -9.17
CA LYS A 506 19.43 34.64 -7.95
C LYS A 506 18.39 33.74 -7.29
#